data_AF-A0A7V5FEG8-F1
#
_entry.id   AF-A0A7V5FEG8-F1
#
_cell.length_a   1.000
_cell.length_b   1.000
_cell.length_c   1.000
_cell.angle_alpha   90.00
_cell.angle_beta   90.00
_cell.angle_gamma   90.00
#
_symmetry.space_group_name_H-M   'P 1'
#
loop_
_entity.id
_entity.type
_entity.pdbx_description
1 polymer ?
#
loop_
_entity_poly.entity_id
_entity_poly.type
_entity_poly.pdbx_seq_one_letter_code
_entity_poly.pdbx_strand_id
1 'polypeptide(L)' 'DILGREIAVLVDGNVQAGKHKVTFDASGFAAGVYFYRMQAGKFQETRKLILLK' A
#
# COMPACT_ATOMS: atom_id res chain seq x y z
N ASP A 1 7.42 12.48 2.01
CA ASP A 1 8.63 12.94 1.31
C ASP A 1 8.68 12.26 -0.06
N ILE A 2 8.99 13.01 -1.11
CA ILE A 2 9.17 12.53 -2.49
C ILE A 2 10.33 11.52 -2.60
N LEU A 3 11.15 11.38 -1.56
CA LEU A 3 12.22 10.38 -1.43
C LEU A 3 11.77 8.91 -1.28
N GLY A 4 10.46 8.59 -1.33
CA GLY A 4 10.00 7.19 -1.35
C GLY A 4 10.12 6.45 -0.01
N ARG A 5 9.93 7.15 1.11
CA ARG A 5 9.92 6.53 2.44
C ARG A 5 8.71 5.59 2.56
N GLU A 6 8.93 4.41 3.13
CA GLU A 6 7.85 3.55 3.57
C GLU A 6 7.11 4.26 4.72
N ILE A 7 5.80 4.43 4.57
CA ILE A 7 4.97 5.20 5.52
C ILE A 7 3.95 4.33 6.26
N ALA A 8 3.69 3.12 5.76
CA ALA A 8 2.77 2.16 6.36
C ALA A 8 3.04 0.76 5.80
N VAL A 9 2.92 -0.25 6.67
CA VAL A 9 2.84 -1.66 6.30
C VAL A 9 1.42 -2.13 6.62
N LEU A 10 0.66 -2.53 5.60
CA LEU A 10 -0.74 -2.95 5.77
C LEU A 10 -0.89 -4.44 6.07
N VAL A 11 0.05 -5.24 5.58
CA VAL A 11 0.14 -6.68 5.83
C VAL A 11 1.61 -6.99 6.02
N ASP A 12 1.96 -7.57 7.17
CA ASP A 12 3.30 -8.03 7.47
C ASP A 12 3.30 -9.57 7.50
N GLY A 13 4.05 -10.18 6.58
CA GLY A 13 4.19 -11.64 6.46
C GLY A 13 3.41 -12.29 5.32
N ASN A 14 3.43 -13.63 5.33
CA ASN A 14 2.88 -14.47 4.25
C ASN A 14 1.37 -14.71 4.46
N VAL A 15 0.58 -14.45 3.43
CA VAL A 15 -0.85 -14.79 3.40
C VAL A 15 -1.10 -16.03 2.55
N GLN A 16 -2.03 -16.88 2.97
CA GLN A 16 -2.43 -18.06 2.19
C GLN A 16 -3.00 -17.65 0.83
N ALA A 17 -2.92 -18.55 -0.15
CA ALA A 17 -3.53 -18.30 -1.46
C ALA A 17 -5.05 -18.10 -1.32
N GLY A 18 -5.59 -17.04 -1.93
CA GLY A 18 -7.00 -16.70 -1.83
C GLY A 18 -7.26 -15.22 -2.08
N LYS A 19 -8.53 -14.82 -1.89
CA LYS A 19 -8.93 -13.41 -1.95
C LYS A 19 -8.79 -12.80 -0.57
N HIS A 20 -8.09 -11.68 -0.49
CA HIS A 20 -7.89 -10.92 0.74
C HIS A 20 -8.36 -9.49 0.53
N LYS A 21 -8.95 -8.91 1.58
CA LYS A 21 -9.32 -7.49 1.61
C LYS A 21 -8.53 -6.83 2.72
N VAL A 22 -7.84 -5.75 2.38
CA VAL A 22 -7.06 -4.95 3.32
C VAL A 22 -7.59 -3.53 3.28
N THR A 23 -7.82 -2.95 4.45
CA THR A 23 -8.29 -1.57 4.58
C THR A 23 -7.10 -0.69 4.92
N PHE A 24 -6.88 0.37 4.14
CA PHE A 24 -5.92 1.41 4.46
C PHE A 24 -6.67 2.61 5.05
N ASP A 25 -6.44 2.88 6.33
CA ASP A 25 -6.94 4.11 6.96
C ASP A 25 -5.99 5.27 6.64
N ALA A 26 -6.45 6.15 5.75
CA ALA A 26 -5.71 7.30 5.27
C ALA A 26 -5.99 8.58 6.08
N SER A 27 -6.76 8.53 7.17
CA SER A 27 -7.23 9.72 7.91
C SER A 27 -6.10 10.60 8.46
N GLY A 28 -4.96 10.00 8.82
CA GLY A 28 -3.76 10.72 9.29
C GLY A 28 -2.84 11.24 8.17
N PHE A 29 -3.17 11.01 6.90
CA PHE A 29 -2.31 11.34 5.76
C PHE A 29 -2.80 12.60 5.02
N ALA A 30 -1.86 13.38 4.50
CA ALA A 30 -2.18 14.56 3.71
C ALA A 30 -2.75 14.18 2.33
N ALA A 31 -3.61 15.00 1.75
CA ALA A 31 -4.03 14.81 0.36
C ALA A 31 -2.80 14.82 -0.57
N GLY A 32 -2.77 13.94 -1.56
CA GLY A 32 -1.61 13.80 -2.43
C GLY A 32 -1.52 12.46 -3.16
N VAL A 33 -0.39 12.28 -3.83
CA VAL A 33 -0.08 11.04 -4.56
C VAL A 33 0.75 10.13 -3.68
N TYR A 34 0.30 8.88 -3.57
CA TYR A 34 0.96 7.81 -2.85
C TYR A 34 1.22 6.65 -3.79
N PHE A 35 2.19 5.82 -3.45
CA PHE A 35 2.45 4.56 -4.12
C PHE A 35 2.35 3.44 -3.10
N TYR A 36 1.74 2.34 -3.51
CA TYR A 36 1.74 1.11 -2.73
C TYR A 36 2.28 -0.03 -3.58
N ARG A 37 2.95 -0.96 -2.92
CA ARG A 37 3.54 -2.15 -3.54
C ARG A 37 2.94 -3.39 -2.92
N MET A 38 2.49 -4.31 -3.77
CA MET A 38 2.07 -5.66 -3.40
C MET A 38 3.13 -6.65 -3.87
N GLN A 39 3.51 -7.58 -3.00
CA GLN A 39 4.44 -8.66 -3.33
C GLN A 39 3.81 -10.00 -2.93
N ALA A 40 3.80 -10.96 -3.86
CA ALA A 40 3.31 -12.31 -3.64
C ALA A 40 4.23 -13.31 -4.36
N GLY A 41 5.19 -13.88 -3.62
CA GLY A 41 6.24 -14.72 -4.22
C GLY A 41 7.06 -13.93 -5.25
N LYS A 42 7.03 -14.37 -6.52
CA LYS A 42 7.71 -13.68 -7.64
C LYS A 42 6.91 -12.52 -8.22
N PHE A 43 5.62 -12.41 -7.90
CA PHE A 43 4.78 -11.31 -8.36
C PHE A 43 5.08 -10.06 -7.54
N GLN A 44 5.30 -8.95 -8.24
CA GLN A 44 5.40 -7.62 -7.63
C GLN A 44 4.62 -6.64 -8.49
N GLU A 45 3.77 -5.84 -7.86
CA GLU A 45 3.01 -4.79 -8.53
C GLU A 45 3.04 -3.52 -7.70
N THR A 46 3.35 -2.40 -8.35
CA THR A 46 3.28 -1.07 -7.73
C THR A 46 2.17 -0.30 -8.41
N ARG A 47 1.30 0.32 -7.62
CA ARG A 47 0.20 1.15 -8.12
C ARG A 47 0.21 2.52 -7.46
N LYS A 48 -0.26 3.50 -8.22
CA LYS A 48 -0.44 4.88 -7.78
C LYS A 48 -1.82 5.02 -7.13
N LEU A 49 -1.86 5.63 -5.95
CA LEU A 49 -3.05 5.99 -5.21
C LEU A 49 -3.11 7.51 -5.10
N ILE A 50 -4.27 8.10 -5.37
CA ILE A 50 -4.50 9.53 -5.21
C ILE A 50 -5.44 9.70 -4.03
N LEU A 51 -4.94 10.31 -2.97
CA LEU A 51 -5.74 10.66 -1.79
C LEU A 51 -6.33 12.05 -1.99
N LEU A 52 -7.64 12.11 -2.15
CA LEU A 52 -8.43 13.33 -2.21
C LEU A 52 -9.06 13.59 -0.83
N LYS A 53 -9.22 14.86 -0.47
CA LYS A 53 -10.02 15.29 0.69
C LYS A 53 -11.43 15.66 0.26
#